data_AF-B2J4D2-F1
#
_entry.id   AF-B2J4D2-F1
#
_cell.length_a   1.000
_cell.length_b   1.000
_cell.length_c   1.000
_cell.angle_alpha   90.00
_cell.angle_beta   90.00
_cell.angle_gamma   90.00
#
_symmetry.space_group_name_H-M   'P 1'
#
loop_
_entity.id
_entity.type
_entity.pdbx_description
1 polymer ?
#
loop_
_entity_poly.entity_id
_entity_poly.type
_entity_poly.pdbx_seq_one_letter_code
_entity_poly.pdbx_strand_id
1 'polypeptide(L)'
;MQRQIITTAFLLVSLIFPIKVLAKDYDNIYVFGDSLSDIGNVFNATNGIIPPSPTYYDGHFSNGPNWVDYLASDLGLTSNLKNNFAFGGATTGIENIGLATLPGLQQQINNFVAAETADPNALYIIWAGTNDYLSYFFDGEPNPSNTVANLSTALTSLVADGAKDIMVVNLPDLGKSPFANFTSERSNLFSTFSSEHNSSLNTELKTLSQQLSPDINIIELNVNSLFDRIVAAPEEFDFTNVTNSCISKDLSVVPIDVPTQQVFCNPEEFLFWDEVHPTTTAHKLIGELAFSALQPVPEASAGLGILAYSILGAVSLLKRKITN
;
A
#
# COMPACT_ATOMS: atom_id res chain seq x y z
N MET A 1 -26.16 -52.67 51.71
CA MET A 1 -26.49 -51.23 51.63
C MET A 1 -25.22 -50.45 51.37
N GLN A 2 -24.96 -50.10 50.10
CA GLN A 2 -23.80 -49.28 49.70
C GLN A 2 -24.07 -47.81 50.03
N ARG A 3 -23.13 -47.16 50.74
CA ARG A 3 -23.14 -45.71 50.99
C ARG A 3 -22.44 -45.01 49.83
N GLN A 4 -23.15 -44.18 49.08
CA GLN A 4 -22.57 -43.29 48.08
C GLN A 4 -22.04 -42.02 48.77
N ILE A 5 -20.75 -41.74 48.55
CA ILE A 5 -20.09 -40.50 48.95
C ILE A 5 -20.34 -39.50 47.81
N ILE A 6 -20.99 -38.37 48.12
CA ILE A 6 -21.19 -37.27 47.17
C ILE A 6 -19.99 -36.33 47.31
N THR A 7 -19.10 -36.36 46.32
CA THR A 7 -18.01 -35.38 46.19
C THR A 7 -18.54 -34.18 45.39
N THR A 8 -18.59 -33.00 46.01
CA THR A 8 -19.02 -31.76 45.34
C THR A 8 -17.82 -31.13 44.67
N ALA A 9 -17.80 -31.09 43.33
CA ALA A 9 -16.79 -30.39 42.54
C ALA A 9 -17.18 -28.92 42.41
N PHE A 10 -16.31 -28.01 42.88
CA PHE A 10 -16.43 -26.57 42.61
C PHE A 10 -15.96 -26.30 41.17
N LEU A 11 -16.89 -25.90 40.30
CA LEU A 11 -16.60 -25.35 38.98
C LEU A 11 -16.30 -23.86 39.14
N LEU A 12 -15.03 -23.49 39.09
CA LEU A 12 -14.60 -22.10 38.93
C LEU A 12 -14.84 -21.71 37.47
N VAL A 13 -15.98 -21.05 37.21
CA VAL A 13 -16.25 -20.41 35.92
C VAL A 13 -15.49 -19.09 35.90
N SER A 14 -14.29 -19.07 35.30
CA SER A 14 -13.62 -17.82 34.94
C SER A 14 -14.42 -17.14 33.84
N LEU A 15 -15.18 -16.10 34.21
CA LEU A 15 -15.76 -15.14 33.27
C LEU A 15 -14.63 -14.32 32.65
N ILE A 16 -14.03 -14.82 31.57
CA ILE A 16 -13.18 -14.02 30.71
C ILE A 16 -14.13 -13.16 29.88
N PHE A 17 -14.35 -11.91 30.30
CA PHE A 17 -15.03 -10.94 29.45
C PHE A 17 -14.15 -10.68 28.22
N PRO A 18 -14.71 -10.71 27.00
CA PRO A 18 -13.96 -10.27 25.83
C PRO A 18 -13.60 -8.80 26.04
N ILE A 19 -12.31 -8.53 26.18
CA ILE A 19 -11.81 -7.16 26.16
C ILE A 19 -12.09 -6.67 24.74
N LYS A 20 -13.01 -5.70 24.61
CA LYS A 20 -13.13 -4.96 23.36
C LYS A 20 -11.83 -4.17 23.21
N VAL A 21 -10.89 -4.70 22.44
CA VAL A 21 -9.77 -3.90 21.94
C VAL A 21 -10.41 -2.84 21.05
N LEU A 22 -10.36 -1.58 21.47
CA LEU A 22 -10.80 -0.46 20.66
C LEU A 22 -9.78 -0.26 19.54
N ALA A 23 -10.23 0.08 18.33
CA ALA A 23 -9.32 0.53 17.29
C ALA A 23 -8.53 1.75 17.80
N LYS A 24 -7.25 1.84 17.45
CA LYS A 24 -6.46 3.02 17.76
C LYS A 24 -6.91 4.16 16.82
N ASP A 25 -7.32 5.27 17.41
CA ASP A 25 -7.56 6.50 16.65
C ASP A 25 -6.22 7.19 16.37
N TYR A 26 -6.09 7.75 15.17
CA TYR A 26 -4.91 8.52 14.75
C TYR A 26 -5.27 10.00 14.63
N ASP A 27 -4.39 10.87 15.10
CA ASP A 27 -4.60 12.34 15.03
C ASP A 27 -4.23 12.90 13.65
N ASN A 28 -3.32 12.23 12.94
CA ASN A 28 -2.84 12.62 11.62
C ASN A 28 -2.29 11.41 10.85
N ILE A 29 -2.08 11.59 9.54
CA ILE A 29 -1.33 10.66 8.69
C ILE A 29 -0.11 11.39 8.11
N TYR A 30 1.02 10.71 8.00
CA TYR A 30 2.20 11.19 7.27
C TYR A 30 2.60 10.16 6.22
N VAL A 31 2.63 10.58 4.96
CA VAL A 31 2.80 9.66 3.81
C VAL A 31 4.13 9.92 3.12
N PHE A 32 4.92 8.87 2.93
CA PHE A 32 6.21 8.91 2.23
C PHE A 32 6.23 7.82 1.15
N GLY A 33 6.74 8.16 -0.02
CA GLY A 33 6.70 7.22 -1.13
C GLY A 33 6.83 7.84 -2.52
N ASP A 34 6.20 7.16 -3.47
CA ASP A 34 6.26 7.48 -4.89
C ASP A 34 4.88 7.86 -5.48
N SER A 35 4.72 7.70 -6.80
CA SER A 35 3.52 8.06 -7.55
C SER A 35 2.27 7.29 -7.11
N LEU A 36 2.41 6.12 -6.48
CA LEU A 36 1.27 5.37 -5.95
C LEU A 36 0.60 6.10 -4.77
N SER A 37 1.33 7.01 -4.11
CA SER A 37 0.85 7.75 -2.94
C SER A 37 0.90 9.27 -3.12
N ASP A 38 1.50 9.77 -4.20
CA ASP A 38 1.54 11.20 -4.54
C ASP A 38 0.14 11.74 -4.87
N ILE A 39 -0.25 12.81 -4.20
CA ILE A 39 -1.55 13.50 -4.34
C ILE A 39 -1.44 14.86 -5.06
N GLY A 40 -0.31 15.13 -5.73
CA GLY A 40 -0.08 16.34 -6.52
C GLY A 40 1.23 17.09 -6.24
N ASN A 41 2.17 16.49 -5.51
CA ASN A 41 3.49 17.06 -5.25
C ASN A 41 4.29 17.27 -6.53
N VAL A 42 4.38 16.24 -7.39
CA VAL A 42 5.02 16.39 -8.72
C VAL A 42 4.25 17.37 -9.59
N PHE A 43 2.91 17.35 -9.54
CA PHE A 43 2.07 18.27 -10.31
C PHE A 43 2.34 19.73 -9.95
N ASN A 44 2.39 20.04 -8.65
CA ASN A 44 2.73 21.37 -8.18
C ASN A 44 4.18 21.75 -8.53
N ALA A 45 5.14 20.85 -8.32
CA ALA A 45 6.56 21.10 -8.61
C ALA A 45 6.84 21.36 -10.10
N THR A 46 5.99 20.82 -10.98
CA THR A 46 6.11 20.96 -12.44
C THR A 46 5.17 22.04 -13.00
N ASN A 47 4.53 22.85 -12.16
CA ASN A 47 3.55 23.87 -12.56
C ASN A 47 2.37 23.29 -13.38
N GLY A 48 1.89 22.12 -12.99
CA GLY A 48 0.72 21.46 -13.55
C GLY A 48 0.99 20.64 -14.82
N ILE A 49 2.25 20.30 -15.10
CA ILE A 49 2.63 19.55 -16.31
C ILE A 49 2.53 18.04 -16.09
N ILE A 50 3.00 17.54 -14.93
CA ILE A 50 3.11 16.09 -14.68
C ILE A 50 2.33 15.69 -13.42
N PRO A 51 1.42 14.71 -13.48
CA PRO A 51 0.96 14.04 -14.68
C PRO A 51 0.01 14.93 -15.52
N PRO A 52 -0.13 14.68 -16.84
CA PRO A 52 -0.87 15.55 -17.75
C PRO A 52 -2.39 15.51 -17.51
N SER A 53 -3.00 16.69 -17.36
CA SER A 53 -4.45 16.87 -17.26
C SER A 53 -5.11 17.05 -18.65
N PRO A 54 -6.33 16.55 -18.90
CA PRO A 54 -7.26 15.88 -17.96
C PRO A 54 -7.16 14.35 -17.97
N THR A 55 -6.12 13.78 -18.60
CA THR A 55 -5.92 12.34 -18.62
C THR A 55 -5.73 11.81 -17.20
N TYR A 56 -4.94 12.49 -16.38
CA TYR A 56 -4.77 12.16 -14.97
C TYR A 56 -5.61 13.07 -14.08
N TYR A 57 -6.09 12.52 -12.96
CA TYR A 57 -7.01 13.19 -12.04
C TYR A 57 -6.24 14.12 -11.10
N ASP A 58 -6.40 15.43 -11.25
CA ASP A 58 -5.98 16.44 -10.26
C ASP A 58 -4.56 16.21 -9.69
N GLY A 59 -3.59 15.94 -10.57
CA GLY A 59 -2.19 15.70 -10.19
C GLY A 59 -1.86 14.30 -9.66
N HIS A 60 -2.83 13.41 -9.52
CA HIS A 60 -2.64 12.01 -9.13
C HIS A 60 -2.20 11.17 -10.33
N PHE A 61 -1.31 10.20 -10.12
CA PHE A 61 -0.94 9.24 -11.15
C PHE A 61 -2.01 8.14 -11.35
N SER A 62 -3.28 8.55 -11.43
CA SER A 62 -4.42 7.68 -11.69
C SER A 62 -5.57 8.48 -12.32
N ASN A 63 -6.71 7.82 -12.57
CA ASN A 63 -7.94 8.42 -13.09
C ASN A 63 -8.90 8.90 -12.00
N GLY A 64 -8.46 8.96 -10.75
CA GLY A 64 -9.21 9.40 -9.58
C GLY A 64 -8.30 9.53 -8.36
N PRO A 65 -8.86 9.68 -7.15
CA PRO A 65 -8.10 9.62 -5.91
C PRO A 65 -7.28 8.33 -5.80
N ASN A 66 -6.14 8.41 -5.13
CA ASN A 66 -5.29 7.25 -4.87
C ASN A 66 -5.65 6.62 -3.51
N TRP A 67 -4.93 5.57 -3.12
CA TRP A 67 -5.27 4.77 -1.94
C TRP A 67 -5.13 5.53 -0.62
N VAL A 68 -4.22 6.51 -0.53
CA VAL A 68 -4.06 7.30 0.70
C VAL A 68 -5.19 8.30 0.89
N ASP A 69 -5.81 8.79 -0.20
CA ASP A 69 -7.03 9.61 -0.10
C ASP A 69 -8.18 8.81 0.52
N TYR A 70 -8.36 7.57 0.04
CA TYR A 70 -9.38 6.66 0.56
C TYR A 70 -9.13 6.29 2.02
N LEU A 71 -7.89 5.92 2.36
CA LEU A 71 -7.51 5.60 3.74
C LEU A 71 -7.72 6.81 4.67
N ALA A 72 -7.29 8.01 4.26
CA ALA A 72 -7.49 9.22 5.05
C ALA A 72 -8.99 9.47 5.31
N SER A 73 -9.81 9.34 4.26
CA SER A 73 -11.27 9.50 4.36
C SER A 73 -11.88 8.48 5.34
N ASP A 74 -11.50 7.21 5.25
CA ASP A 74 -12.04 6.16 6.13
C ASP A 74 -11.59 6.33 7.59
N LEU A 75 -10.42 6.91 7.83
CA LEU A 75 -9.93 7.31 9.16
C LEU A 75 -10.58 8.62 9.67
N GLY A 76 -11.36 9.33 8.86
CA GLY A 76 -11.88 10.66 9.21
C GLY A 76 -10.80 11.75 9.25
N LEU A 77 -9.68 11.53 8.56
CA LEU A 77 -8.53 12.41 8.44
C LEU A 77 -8.47 13.05 7.05
N THR A 78 -7.44 13.85 6.79
CA THR A 78 -7.23 14.49 5.49
C THR A 78 -5.78 14.29 5.05
N SER A 79 -5.58 13.72 3.86
CA SER A 79 -4.29 13.78 3.16
C SER A 79 -4.21 15.08 2.37
N ASN A 80 -3.10 15.82 2.51
CA ASN A 80 -2.83 17.05 1.77
C ASN A 80 -1.32 17.28 1.63
N LEU A 81 -0.90 18.27 0.84
CA LEU A 81 0.52 18.51 0.53
C LEU A 81 1.39 18.88 1.75
N LYS A 82 0.82 19.07 2.95
CA LYS A 82 1.60 19.28 4.18
C LYS A 82 1.98 17.97 4.87
N ASN A 83 1.17 16.92 4.71
CA ASN A 83 1.36 15.65 5.40
C ASN A 83 1.58 14.48 4.42
N ASN A 84 1.51 14.73 3.12
CA ASN A 84 1.93 13.81 2.09
C ASN A 84 3.22 14.31 1.43
N PHE A 85 4.32 13.60 1.70
CA PHE A 85 5.66 13.84 1.19
C PHE A 85 6.01 12.97 -0.01
N ALA A 86 5.09 12.13 -0.51
CA ALA A 86 5.36 11.26 -1.64
C ALA A 86 5.51 12.05 -2.94
N PHE A 87 6.51 11.69 -3.75
CA PHE A 87 6.77 12.28 -5.06
C PHE A 87 6.84 11.19 -6.12
N GLY A 88 6.04 11.30 -7.17
CA GLY A 88 6.15 10.45 -8.35
C GLY A 88 7.61 10.32 -8.84
N GLY A 89 8.01 9.07 -9.13
CA GLY A 89 9.37 8.72 -9.55
C GLY A 89 10.39 8.53 -8.44
N ALA A 90 10.04 8.75 -7.16
CA ALA A 90 10.96 8.56 -6.04
C ALA A 90 11.44 7.10 -5.95
N THR A 91 12.76 6.89 -5.96
CA THR A 91 13.36 5.61 -5.52
C THR A 91 13.38 5.54 -3.99
N THR A 92 13.69 4.37 -3.42
CA THR A 92 13.91 4.25 -1.98
C THR A 92 15.13 5.02 -1.50
N GLY A 93 16.07 5.35 -2.38
CA GLY A 93 17.27 6.12 -2.07
C GLY A 93 17.04 7.62 -2.09
N ILE A 94 18.03 8.35 -2.59
CA ILE A 94 17.99 9.82 -2.72
C ILE A 94 17.54 10.28 -4.11
N GLU A 95 17.44 9.37 -5.07
CA GLU A 95 17.21 9.69 -6.48
C GLU A 95 15.73 9.63 -6.84
N ASN A 96 15.37 10.35 -7.88
CA ASN A 96 14.06 10.31 -8.51
C ASN A 96 14.25 10.02 -10.02
N ILE A 97 13.70 8.89 -10.48
CA ILE A 97 13.84 8.45 -11.89
C ILE A 97 13.00 9.29 -12.85
N GLY A 98 12.05 10.05 -12.31
CA GLY A 98 11.32 11.04 -13.05
C GLY A 98 12.18 12.26 -13.31
N LEU A 99 12.24 13.13 -12.32
CA LEU A 99 12.96 14.39 -12.41
C LEU A 99 14.07 14.39 -11.37
N ALA A 100 15.33 14.43 -11.81
CA ALA A 100 16.49 14.34 -10.93
C ALA A 100 16.56 15.44 -9.83
N THR A 101 15.81 16.53 -9.98
CA THR A 101 15.70 17.59 -8.97
C THR A 101 14.67 17.30 -7.87
N LEU A 102 13.83 16.28 -8.05
CA LEU A 102 12.82 15.85 -7.10
C LEU A 102 13.39 14.78 -6.15
N PRO A 103 12.80 14.62 -4.94
CA PRO A 103 13.38 13.76 -3.93
C PRO A 103 13.10 12.28 -4.16
N GLY A 104 14.06 11.43 -3.79
CA GLY A 104 13.81 10.04 -3.40
C GLY A 104 13.31 9.93 -1.95
N LEU A 105 12.92 8.73 -1.52
CA LEU A 105 12.36 8.47 -0.19
C LEU A 105 13.28 8.95 0.94
N GLN A 106 14.59 8.68 0.88
CA GLN A 106 15.51 9.12 1.93
C GLN A 106 15.55 10.64 2.06
N GLN A 107 15.40 11.38 0.96
CA GLN A 107 15.32 12.84 1.01
C GLN A 107 14.00 13.31 1.61
N GLN A 108 12.87 12.64 1.29
CA GLN A 108 11.57 12.95 1.90
C GLN A 108 11.63 12.79 3.42
N ILE A 109 12.17 11.67 3.91
CA ILE A 109 12.33 11.38 5.34
C ILE A 109 13.29 12.39 6.00
N ASN A 110 14.46 12.63 5.41
CA ASN A 110 15.44 13.58 5.94
C ASN A 110 14.88 15.00 6.04
N ASN A 111 14.08 15.43 5.06
CA ASN A 111 13.45 16.74 5.07
C ASN A 111 12.39 16.83 6.17
N PHE A 112 11.60 15.77 6.37
CA PHE A 112 10.61 15.71 7.45
C PHE A 112 11.26 15.80 8.83
N VAL A 113 12.21 14.92 9.16
CA VAL A 113 12.86 14.90 10.48
C VAL A 113 13.73 16.13 10.76
N ALA A 114 14.10 16.88 9.71
CA ALA A 114 14.81 18.16 9.86
C ALA A 114 13.86 19.34 10.11
N ALA A 115 12.61 19.26 9.65
CA ALA A 115 11.63 20.35 9.70
C ALA A 115 10.60 20.18 10.81
N GLU A 116 10.28 18.94 11.16
CA GLU A 116 9.22 18.57 12.09
C GLU A 116 9.74 17.59 13.16
N THR A 117 8.89 17.27 14.12
CA THR A 117 9.13 16.19 15.07
C THR A 117 7.96 15.23 14.96
N ALA A 118 8.26 13.94 14.85
CA ALA A 118 7.24 12.92 14.71
C ALA A 118 6.23 12.96 15.87
N ASP A 119 4.95 13.14 15.52
CA ASP A 119 3.82 12.93 16.42
C ASP A 119 3.64 11.43 16.72
N PRO A 120 3.74 10.99 18.00
CA PRO A 120 3.57 9.58 18.38
C PRO A 120 2.12 9.06 18.26
N ASN A 121 1.14 9.94 18.01
CA ASN A 121 -0.26 9.58 17.79
C ASN A 121 -0.64 9.54 16.30
N ALA A 122 0.29 9.86 15.39
CA ALA A 122 0.05 9.80 13.95
C ALA A 122 0.37 8.42 13.37
N LEU A 123 -0.25 8.11 12.22
CA LEU A 123 0.11 6.98 11.38
C LEU A 123 1.14 7.43 10.34
N TYR A 124 2.28 6.76 10.28
CA TYR A 124 3.30 6.98 9.25
C TYR A 124 3.19 5.89 8.19
N ILE A 125 3.28 6.27 6.92
CA ILE A 125 3.12 5.35 5.79
C ILE A 125 4.38 5.42 4.93
N ILE A 126 4.96 4.26 4.65
CA ILE A 126 6.07 4.09 3.71
C ILE A 126 5.64 3.14 2.60
N TRP A 127 5.56 3.65 1.37
CA TRP A 127 5.43 2.83 0.18
C TRP A 127 6.31 3.34 -0.96
N ALA A 128 7.43 2.67 -1.17
CA ALA A 128 8.36 2.93 -2.26
C ALA A 128 9.08 1.63 -2.65
N GLY A 129 9.72 1.64 -3.81
CA GLY A 129 10.54 0.51 -4.30
C GLY A 129 10.31 0.20 -5.77
N THR A 130 9.11 0.50 -6.30
CA THR A 130 8.81 0.29 -7.71
C THR A 130 9.84 0.97 -8.61
N ASN A 131 10.19 2.24 -8.32
CA ASN A 131 11.13 3.01 -9.12
C ASN A 131 12.57 2.49 -9.07
N ASP A 132 12.98 1.81 -8.00
CA ASP A 132 14.29 1.15 -7.92
C ASP A 132 14.41 0.05 -8.98
N TYR A 133 13.32 -0.64 -9.29
CA TYR A 133 13.27 -1.67 -10.33
C TYR A 133 13.01 -1.10 -11.71
N LEU A 134 12.23 -0.03 -11.82
CA LEU A 134 12.02 0.68 -13.08
C LEU A 134 13.30 1.40 -13.57
N SER A 135 14.28 1.62 -12.70
CA SER A 135 15.64 2.07 -13.08
C SER A 135 16.28 1.19 -14.16
N TYR A 136 15.87 -0.08 -14.28
CA TYR A 136 16.24 -0.99 -15.37
C TYR A 136 16.04 -0.38 -16.76
N PHE A 137 15.00 0.44 -16.95
CA PHE A 137 14.72 1.10 -18.23
C PHE A 137 15.60 2.34 -18.49
N PHE A 138 16.45 2.71 -17.52
CA PHE A 138 17.31 3.88 -17.52
C PHE A 138 18.78 3.50 -17.27
N ASP A 139 19.19 2.32 -17.74
CA ASP A 139 20.54 1.74 -17.56
C ASP A 139 20.95 1.55 -16.07
N GLY A 140 19.96 1.51 -15.17
CA GLY A 140 20.16 1.15 -13.76
C GLY A 140 20.27 -0.35 -13.56
N GLU A 141 20.89 -0.74 -12.45
CA GLU A 141 21.05 -2.13 -12.03
C GLU A 141 20.23 -2.37 -10.76
N PRO A 142 18.98 -2.87 -10.87
CA PRO A 142 18.12 -3.05 -9.72
C PRO A 142 18.72 -4.02 -8.69
N ASN A 143 18.62 -3.65 -7.41
CA ASN A 143 19.16 -4.44 -6.31
C ASN A 143 18.17 -4.46 -5.14
N PRO A 144 17.37 -5.53 -4.97
CA PRO A 144 16.43 -5.65 -3.88
C PRO A 144 17.03 -5.49 -2.48
N SER A 145 18.30 -5.88 -2.29
CA SER A 145 18.96 -5.74 -0.98
C SER A 145 19.17 -4.27 -0.61
N ASN A 146 19.58 -3.43 -1.57
CA ASN A 146 19.74 -2.00 -1.36
C ASN A 146 18.38 -1.33 -1.11
N THR A 147 17.36 -1.70 -1.90
CA THR A 147 16.00 -1.19 -1.76
C THR A 147 15.43 -1.46 -0.36
N VAL A 148 15.56 -2.69 0.15
CA VAL A 148 15.09 -3.05 1.50
C VAL A 148 15.92 -2.37 2.60
N ALA A 149 17.24 -2.23 2.43
CA ALA A 149 18.08 -1.50 3.39
C ALA A 149 17.68 -0.01 3.50
N ASN A 150 17.31 0.61 2.38
CA ASN A 150 16.80 1.98 2.38
C ASN A 150 15.44 2.08 3.10
N LEU A 151 14.51 1.16 2.85
CA LEU A 151 13.22 1.12 3.56
C LEU A 151 13.40 0.93 5.08
N SER A 152 14.33 0.06 5.49
CA SER A 152 14.72 -0.11 6.90
C SER A 152 15.26 1.19 7.49
N THR A 153 16.10 1.90 6.74
CA THR A 153 16.65 3.21 7.16
C THR A 153 15.55 4.26 7.28
N ALA A 154 14.62 4.34 6.33
CA ALA A 154 13.47 5.25 6.38
C ALA A 154 12.62 5.01 7.63
N LEU A 155 12.24 3.75 7.89
CA LEU A 155 11.46 3.37 9.07
C LEU A 155 12.20 3.71 10.36
N THR A 156 13.45 3.30 10.49
CA THR A 156 14.22 3.51 11.73
C THR A 156 14.52 4.98 11.98
N SER A 157 14.61 5.81 10.93
CA SER A 157 14.73 7.27 11.06
C SER A 157 13.46 7.91 11.64
N LEU A 158 12.28 7.50 11.16
CA LEU A 158 11.01 7.96 11.73
C LEU A 158 10.85 7.52 13.19
N VAL A 159 11.21 6.26 13.50
CA VAL A 159 11.19 5.75 14.89
C VAL A 159 12.13 6.55 15.78
N ALA A 160 13.34 6.86 15.30
CA ALA A 160 14.30 7.67 16.05
C ALA A 160 13.79 9.10 16.31
N ASP A 161 12.94 9.64 15.42
CA ASP A 161 12.32 10.96 15.55
C ASP A 161 11.04 10.94 16.41
N GLY A 162 10.51 9.76 16.76
CA GLY A 162 9.39 9.59 17.70
C GLY A 162 8.14 8.92 17.12
N ALA A 163 8.16 8.50 15.85
CA ALA A 163 7.05 7.78 15.23
C ALA A 163 6.82 6.42 15.92
N LYS A 164 5.55 6.08 16.19
CA LYS A 164 5.18 4.83 16.87
C LYS A 164 4.45 3.84 15.99
N ASP A 165 3.58 4.30 15.11
CA ASP A 165 2.83 3.43 14.19
C ASP A 165 3.30 3.69 12.77
N ILE A 166 3.98 2.70 12.19
CA ILE A 166 4.51 2.78 10.84
C ILE A 166 3.93 1.66 10.00
N MET A 167 3.10 2.02 9.02
CA MET A 167 2.64 1.12 7.98
C MET A 167 3.69 1.05 6.86
N VAL A 168 4.12 -0.17 6.55
CA VAL A 168 5.04 -0.45 5.44
C VAL A 168 4.33 -1.34 4.44
N VAL A 169 4.29 -0.90 3.19
CA VAL A 169 3.56 -1.57 2.12
C VAL A 169 4.52 -2.36 1.23
N ASN A 170 4.19 -3.62 0.97
CA ASN A 170 4.97 -4.45 0.05
C ASN A 170 4.59 -4.21 -1.43
N LEU A 171 5.35 -4.79 -2.36
CA LEU A 171 5.11 -4.58 -3.79
C LEU A 171 4.10 -5.59 -4.36
N PRO A 172 3.20 -5.17 -5.27
CA PRO A 172 2.54 -6.13 -6.15
C PRO A 172 3.57 -6.89 -6.98
N ASP A 173 3.16 -8.00 -7.60
CA ASP A 173 4.01 -8.67 -8.58
C ASP A 173 4.20 -7.78 -9.81
N LEU A 174 5.34 -7.09 -9.87
CA LEU A 174 5.69 -6.18 -10.96
C LEU A 174 5.74 -6.89 -12.31
N GLY A 175 6.01 -8.19 -12.35
CA GLY A 175 6.01 -8.97 -13.59
C GLY A 175 4.61 -9.14 -14.20
N LYS A 176 3.55 -8.88 -13.44
CA LYS A 176 2.15 -8.85 -13.90
C LYS A 176 1.67 -7.47 -14.31
N SER A 177 2.51 -6.45 -14.17
CA SER A 177 2.17 -5.08 -14.61
C SER A 177 2.29 -4.97 -16.14
N PRO A 178 1.50 -4.09 -16.78
CA PRO A 178 1.54 -3.95 -18.24
C PRO A 178 2.95 -3.65 -18.79
N PHE A 179 3.73 -2.78 -18.11
CA PHE A 179 5.11 -2.45 -18.53
C PHE A 179 6.06 -3.67 -18.63
N ALA A 180 5.75 -4.75 -17.92
CA ALA A 180 6.56 -5.97 -17.87
C ALA A 180 6.09 -7.03 -18.88
N ASN A 181 4.88 -6.91 -19.42
CA ASN A 181 4.21 -7.96 -20.21
C ASN A 181 4.64 -8.02 -21.70
N PHE A 182 5.71 -7.31 -22.09
CA PHE A 182 6.21 -7.32 -23.47
C PHE A 182 6.92 -8.64 -23.84
N THR A 183 7.63 -9.26 -22.89
CA THR A 183 8.28 -10.56 -23.07
C THR A 183 8.18 -11.38 -21.79
N SER A 184 8.15 -12.72 -21.93
CA SER A 184 8.17 -13.61 -20.76
C SER A 184 9.44 -13.45 -19.93
N GLU A 185 10.58 -13.12 -20.55
CA GLU A 185 11.83 -12.83 -19.85
C GLU A 185 11.71 -11.60 -18.95
N ARG A 186 11.13 -10.50 -19.46
CA ARG A 186 10.91 -9.28 -18.68
C ARG A 186 9.91 -9.53 -17.56
N SER A 187 8.79 -10.18 -17.85
CA SER A 187 7.79 -10.53 -16.83
C SER A 187 8.43 -11.36 -15.69
N ASN A 188 9.16 -12.43 -16.02
CA ASN A 188 9.83 -13.26 -15.02
C ASN A 188 10.89 -12.50 -14.21
N LEU A 189 11.65 -11.60 -14.83
CA LEU A 189 12.63 -10.77 -14.15
C LEU A 189 11.98 -9.86 -13.10
N PHE A 190 10.91 -9.15 -13.47
CA PHE A 190 10.20 -8.26 -12.55
C PHE A 190 9.42 -9.01 -11.46
N SER A 191 8.90 -10.20 -11.74
CA SER A 191 8.37 -11.10 -10.70
C SER A 191 9.45 -11.54 -9.72
N THR A 192 10.66 -11.81 -10.20
CA THR A 192 11.81 -12.16 -9.35
C THR A 192 12.18 -11.01 -8.43
N PHE A 193 12.30 -9.79 -8.97
CA PHE A 193 12.54 -8.59 -8.16
C PHE A 193 11.48 -8.40 -7.08
N SER A 194 10.20 -8.54 -7.42
CA SER A 194 9.09 -8.39 -6.46
C SER A 194 9.13 -9.46 -5.36
N SER A 195 9.41 -10.71 -5.73
CA SER A 195 9.51 -11.84 -4.79
C SER A 195 10.68 -11.67 -3.82
N GLU A 196 11.86 -11.30 -4.34
CA GLU A 196 13.05 -11.06 -3.53
C GLU A 196 12.89 -9.84 -2.61
N HIS A 197 12.29 -8.76 -3.12
CA HIS A 197 11.94 -7.58 -2.33
C HIS A 197 11.03 -7.95 -1.17
N ASN A 198 9.87 -8.56 -1.47
CA ASN A 198 8.84 -8.83 -0.47
C ASN A 198 9.32 -9.83 0.59
N SER A 199 10.08 -10.85 0.19
CA SER A 199 10.66 -11.83 1.12
C SER A 199 11.70 -11.19 2.05
N SER A 200 12.59 -10.36 1.48
CA SER A 200 13.62 -9.64 2.24
C SER A 200 13.01 -8.59 3.17
N LEU A 201 12.04 -7.82 2.69
CA LEU A 201 11.33 -6.82 3.48
C LEU A 201 10.61 -7.45 4.68
N ASN A 202 9.84 -8.52 4.48
CA ASN A 202 9.18 -9.23 5.58
C ASN A 202 10.18 -9.82 6.59
N THR A 203 11.38 -10.24 6.15
CA THR A 203 12.44 -10.71 7.07
C THR A 203 13.00 -9.54 7.89
N GLU A 204 13.24 -8.41 7.24
CA GLU A 204 13.75 -7.19 7.86
C GLU A 204 12.75 -6.60 8.86
N LEU A 205 11.47 -6.46 8.49
CA LEU A 205 10.43 -5.93 9.37
C LEU A 205 10.22 -6.81 10.62
N LYS A 206 10.32 -8.14 10.49
CA LYS A 206 10.32 -9.05 11.65
C LYS A 206 11.52 -8.86 12.55
N THR A 207 12.70 -8.61 11.96
CA THR A 207 13.92 -8.34 12.71
C THR A 207 13.80 -7.02 13.46
N LEU A 208 13.34 -5.96 12.81
CA LEU A 208 13.11 -4.64 13.42
C LEU A 208 12.06 -4.72 14.53
N SER A 209 10.96 -5.44 14.33
CA SER A 209 9.92 -5.64 15.36
C SER A 209 10.45 -6.32 16.63
N GLN A 210 11.54 -7.10 16.54
CA GLN A 210 12.21 -7.73 17.70
C GLN A 210 13.27 -6.82 18.35
N GLN A 211 13.85 -5.91 17.58
CA GLN A 211 14.94 -5.03 18.02
C GLN A 211 14.45 -3.69 18.58
N LEU A 212 13.35 -3.17 18.03
CA LEU A 212 12.76 -1.91 18.43
C LEU A 212 11.98 -2.05 19.74
N SER A 213 11.67 -0.91 20.34
CA SER A 213 10.91 -0.86 21.58
C SER A 213 9.50 -1.48 21.38
N PRO A 214 8.95 -2.21 22.37
CA PRO A 214 7.62 -2.83 22.27
C PRO A 214 6.44 -1.87 22.05
N ASP A 215 6.66 -0.56 22.20
CA ASP A 215 5.65 0.47 21.90
C ASP A 215 5.68 0.96 20.44
N ILE A 216 6.62 0.45 19.63
CA ILE A 216 6.64 0.64 18.18
C ILE A 216 5.81 -0.46 17.52
N ASN A 217 4.84 -0.05 16.72
CA ASN A 217 3.96 -0.89 15.95
C ASN A 217 4.31 -0.79 14.46
N ILE A 218 4.87 -1.87 13.91
CA ILE A 218 5.11 -2.00 12.48
C ILE A 218 3.92 -2.73 11.86
N ILE A 219 3.21 -2.04 10.98
CA ILE A 219 2.01 -2.55 10.31
C ILE A 219 2.39 -2.97 8.89
N GLU A 220 2.45 -4.27 8.62
CA GLU A 220 2.76 -4.79 7.29
C GLU A 220 1.51 -4.81 6.40
N LEU A 221 1.50 -4.03 5.32
CA LEU A 221 0.40 -4.02 4.34
C LEU A 221 0.76 -4.88 3.12
N ASN A 222 0.05 -6.00 2.96
CA ASN A 222 0.31 -6.98 1.91
C ASN A 222 -0.52 -6.73 0.64
N VAL A 223 -0.12 -5.72 -0.15
CA VAL A 223 -0.71 -5.42 -1.46
C VAL A 223 -0.43 -6.53 -2.48
N ASN A 224 0.69 -7.26 -2.35
CA ASN A 224 1.01 -8.40 -3.20
C ASN A 224 -0.13 -9.42 -3.27
N SER A 225 -0.63 -9.85 -2.10
CA SER A 225 -1.72 -10.83 -2.03
C SER A 225 -3.07 -10.27 -2.51
N LEU A 226 -3.31 -8.97 -2.35
CA LEU A 226 -4.50 -8.33 -2.93
C LEU A 226 -4.47 -8.39 -4.46
N PHE A 227 -3.35 -7.99 -5.07
CA PHE A 227 -3.19 -8.02 -6.53
C PHE A 227 -3.23 -9.44 -7.08
N ASP A 228 -2.61 -10.41 -6.40
CA ASP A 228 -2.70 -11.82 -6.80
C ASP A 228 -4.15 -12.32 -6.82
N ARG A 229 -4.97 -11.93 -5.84
CA ARG A 229 -6.38 -12.29 -5.80
C ARG A 229 -7.18 -11.61 -6.91
N ILE A 230 -6.94 -10.31 -7.14
CA ILE A 230 -7.58 -9.57 -8.22
C ILE A 230 -7.28 -10.22 -9.58
N VAL A 231 -6.02 -10.58 -9.84
CA VAL A 231 -5.62 -11.22 -11.10
C VAL A 231 -6.22 -12.62 -11.22
N ALA A 232 -6.31 -13.38 -10.12
CA ALA A 232 -6.86 -14.74 -10.13
C ALA A 232 -8.39 -14.77 -10.28
N ALA A 233 -9.10 -13.77 -9.76
CA ALA A 233 -10.55 -13.72 -9.72
C ALA A 233 -11.07 -12.28 -9.95
N PRO A 234 -10.87 -11.70 -11.15
CA PRO A 234 -11.13 -10.28 -11.41
C PRO A 234 -12.61 -9.90 -11.25
N GLU A 235 -13.52 -10.83 -11.56
CA GLU A 235 -14.97 -10.65 -11.41
C GLU A 235 -15.41 -10.48 -9.94
N GLU A 236 -14.61 -10.90 -8.95
CA GLU A 236 -14.91 -10.64 -7.52
C GLU A 236 -14.79 -9.15 -7.16
N PHE A 237 -14.09 -8.37 -8.01
CA PHE A 237 -13.75 -6.97 -7.79
C PHE A 237 -14.25 -6.07 -8.93
N ASP A 238 -15.20 -6.57 -9.74
CA ASP A 238 -15.78 -5.87 -10.88
C ASP A 238 -14.79 -5.49 -12.01
N PHE A 239 -13.61 -6.14 -12.06
CA PHE A 239 -12.66 -5.97 -13.17
C PHE A 239 -12.94 -6.92 -14.33
N THR A 240 -12.82 -6.40 -15.56
CA THR A 240 -12.84 -7.19 -16.79
C THR A 240 -11.46 -7.25 -17.46
N ASN A 241 -10.54 -6.34 -17.12
CA ASN A 241 -9.17 -6.34 -17.62
C ASN A 241 -8.15 -6.10 -16.50
N VAL A 242 -7.32 -7.11 -16.25
CA VAL A 242 -6.26 -7.08 -15.21
C VAL A 242 -4.86 -7.20 -15.79
N THR A 243 -4.71 -6.98 -17.10
CA THR A 243 -3.46 -7.26 -17.81
C THR A 243 -2.98 -6.08 -18.65
N ASN A 244 -3.90 -5.33 -19.25
CA ASN A 244 -3.57 -4.19 -20.11
C ASN A 244 -3.97 -2.89 -19.41
N SER A 245 -3.33 -1.79 -19.79
CA SER A 245 -3.69 -0.47 -19.31
C SER A 245 -4.92 0.08 -20.03
N CYS A 246 -5.62 1.01 -19.37
CA CYS A 246 -6.84 1.64 -19.87
C CYS A 246 -6.52 2.68 -20.95
N ILE A 247 -5.47 3.49 -20.73
CA ILE A 247 -5.14 4.62 -21.61
C ILE A 247 -4.00 4.35 -22.58
N SER A 248 -3.34 3.18 -22.59
CA SER A 248 -2.10 3.03 -23.37
C SER A 248 -1.69 1.62 -23.78
N LYS A 249 -0.72 1.56 -24.70
CA LYS A 249 0.09 0.38 -25.03
C LYS A 249 1.60 0.66 -25.16
N ASP A 250 2.00 1.93 -25.27
CA ASP A 250 3.38 2.35 -25.60
C ASP A 250 3.85 3.58 -24.79
N LEU A 251 3.33 3.80 -23.58
CA LEU A 251 3.85 4.91 -22.76
C LEU A 251 5.22 4.58 -22.19
N SER A 252 6.04 5.63 -22.09
CA SER A 252 7.21 5.59 -21.23
C SER A 252 6.76 5.31 -19.79
N VAL A 253 7.52 4.43 -19.13
CA VAL A 253 7.38 4.06 -17.72
C VAL A 253 7.36 5.29 -16.79
N VAL A 254 7.84 6.43 -17.28
CA VAL A 254 7.82 7.73 -16.62
C VAL A 254 7.07 8.73 -17.51
N PRO A 255 5.99 9.38 -17.04
CA PRO A 255 5.09 10.16 -17.90
C PRO A 255 5.57 11.60 -18.20
N ILE A 256 6.89 11.83 -18.25
CA ILE A 256 7.47 13.20 -18.29
C ILE A 256 7.20 13.95 -19.59
N ASP A 257 6.90 13.26 -20.68
CA ASP A 257 6.59 13.87 -21.98
C ASP A 257 5.36 13.22 -22.64
N VAL A 258 4.46 12.64 -21.84
CA VAL A 258 3.30 11.94 -22.37
C VAL A 258 2.20 12.96 -22.70
N PRO A 259 1.79 13.11 -23.97
CA PRO A 259 0.65 13.95 -24.30
C PRO A 259 -0.62 13.35 -23.68
N THR A 260 -1.62 14.20 -23.46
CA THR A 260 -2.95 13.74 -23.00
C THR A 260 -3.46 12.61 -23.89
N GLN A 261 -3.80 11.49 -23.27
CA GLN A 261 -4.36 10.32 -23.95
C GLN A 261 -5.89 10.36 -23.92
N GLN A 262 -6.50 9.93 -25.02
CA GLN A 262 -7.94 9.71 -25.07
C GLN A 262 -8.29 8.38 -24.38
N VAL A 263 -9.31 8.42 -23.54
CA VAL A 263 -9.79 7.24 -22.78
C VAL A 263 -10.85 6.53 -23.62
N PHE A 264 -10.58 5.27 -24.00
CA PHE A 264 -11.50 4.45 -24.81
C PHE A 264 -12.07 3.22 -24.07
N CYS A 265 -11.62 3.03 -22.84
CA CYS A 265 -12.03 1.98 -21.91
C CYS A 265 -13.11 2.47 -20.94
N ASN A 266 -13.75 1.56 -20.20
CA ASN A 266 -14.41 1.89 -18.95
C ASN A 266 -13.38 1.76 -17.81
N PRO A 267 -12.88 2.86 -17.21
CA PRO A 267 -11.81 2.79 -16.22
C PRO A 267 -12.16 2.01 -14.96
N GLU A 268 -13.45 1.91 -14.63
CA GLU A 268 -13.90 1.16 -13.46
C GLU A 268 -13.68 -0.35 -13.59
N GLU A 269 -13.58 -0.85 -14.82
CA GLU A 269 -13.41 -2.28 -15.13
C GLU A 269 -11.94 -2.68 -15.39
N PHE A 270 -10.99 -1.74 -15.28
CA PHE A 270 -9.57 -1.97 -15.52
C PHE A 270 -8.77 -1.89 -14.22
N LEU A 271 -7.85 -2.83 -14.02
CA LEU A 271 -6.90 -2.78 -12.89
C LEU A 271 -5.87 -1.65 -13.07
N PHE A 272 -5.36 -1.49 -14.29
CA PHE A 272 -4.28 -0.57 -14.61
C PHE A 272 -4.79 0.62 -15.41
N TRP A 273 -4.45 1.82 -14.93
CA TRP A 273 -4.73 3.07 -15.63
C TRP A 273 -3.79 3.22 -16.83
N ASP A 274 -2.49 3.29 -16.55
CA ASP A 274 -1.40 3.31 -17.53
C ASP A 274 -0.51 2.07 -17.38
N GLU A 275 0.68 2.08 -17.97
CA GLU A 275 1.56 0.91 -17.98
C GLU A 275 2.09 0.52 -16.59
N VAL A 276 2.04 1.43 -15.61
CA VAL A 276 2.60 1.28 -14.26
C VAL A 276 1.52 1.41 -13.17
N HIS A 277 0.63 2.39 -13.29
CA HIS A 277 -0.23 2.82 -12.21
C HIS A 277 -1.59 2.13 -12.21
N PRO A 278 -2.14 1.80 -11.03
CA PRO A 278 -3.50 1.27 -10.90
C PRO A 278 -4.56 2.33 -11.23
N THR A 279 -5.77 1.87 -11.56
CA THR A 279 -6.95 2.75 -11.58
C THR A 279 -7.37 3.13 -10.16
N THR A 280 -8.20 4.17 -10.06
CA THR A 280 -8.78 4.59 -8.78
C THR A 280 -9.63 3.48 -8.13
N THR A 281 -10.25 2.60 -8.93
CA THR A 281 -10.95 1.40 -8.43
C THR A 281 -10.01 0.47 -7.67
N ALA A 282 -8.81 0.22 -8.22
CA ALA A 282 -7.81 -0.59 -7.56
C ALA A 282 -7.21 0.12 -6.33
N HIS A 283 -6.97 1.43 -6.42
CA HIS A 283 -6.55 2.24 -5.26
C HIS A 283 -7.54 2.21 -4.11
N LYS A 284 -8.84 2.22 -4.40
CA LYS A 284 -9.87 2.07 -3.38
C LYS A 284 -9.76 0.74 -2.63
N LEU A 285 -9.52 -0.37 -3.33
CA LEU A 285 -9.32 -1.69 -2.70
C LEU A 285 -8.05 -1.71 -1.83
N ILE A 286 -6.98 -1.02 -2.24
CA ILE A 286 -5.78 -0.86 -1.41
C ILE A 286 -6.10 -0.04 -0.14
N GLY A 287 -6.87 1.05 -0.27
CA GLY A 287 -7.32 1.86 0.86
C GLY A 287 -8.17 1.06 1.86
N GLU A 288 -9.12 0.26 1.36
CA GLU A 288 -9.95 -0.63 2.19
C GLU A 288 -9.12 -1.71 2.90
N LEU A 289 -8.10 -2.27 2.23
CA LEU A 289 -7.15 -3.20 2.83
C LEU A 289 -6.35 -2.52 3.95
N ALA A 290 -5.84 -1.31 3.69
CA ALA A 290 -5.07 -0.54 4.67
C ALA A 290 -5.91 -0.18 5.89
N PHE A 291 -7.13 0.31 5.70
CA PHE A 291 -8.04 0.62 6.78
C PHE A 291 -8.37 -0.64 7.61
N SER A 292 -8.61 -1.77 6.94
CA SER A 292 -8.86 -3.05 7.61
C SER A 292 -7.67 -3.53 8.45
N ALA A 293 -6.44 -3.28 8.00
CA ALA A 293 -5.22 -3.65 8.73
C ALA A 293 -5.04 -2.85 10.04
N LEU A 294 -5.70 -1.70 10.16
CA LEU A 294 -5.68 -0.86 11.37
C LEU A 294 -6.77 -1.24 12.38
N GLN A 295 -7.73 -2.07 11.97
CA GLN A 295 -8.82 -2.48 12.86
C GLN A 295 -8.37 -3.61 13.79
N PRO A 296 -8.88 -3.67 15.03
CA PRO A 296 -8.64 -4.79 15.92
C PRO A 296 -9.13 -6.08 15.26
N VAL A 297 -8.25 -7.05 15.05
CA VAL A 297 -8.67 -8.40 14.70
C VAL A 297 -9.46 -8.93 15.90
N PRO A 298 -10.76 -9.25 15.77
CA PRO A 298 -11.46 -9.91 16.85
C PRO A 298 -10.69 -11.18 17.16
N GLU A 299 -10.21 -11.34 18.40
CA GLU A 299 -9.56 -12.58 18.81
C GLU A 299 -10.42 -13.73 18.32
N ALA A 300 -9.86 -14.58 17.46
CA ALA A 300 -10.49 -15.83 17.11
C ALA A 300 -10.60 -16.59 18.43
N SER A 301 -11.78 -16.54 19.07
CA SER A 301 -12.13 -17.51 20.09
C SER A 301 -11.73 -18.86 19.51
N ALA A 302 -11.00 -19.66 20.27
CA ALA A 302 -10.26 -20.84 19.80
C ALA A 302 -11.12 -21.96 19.13
N GLY A 303 -12.37 -21.68 18.73
CA GLY A 303 -13.25 -22.53 17.94
C GLY A 303 -13.59 -22.06 16.52
N LEU A 304 -13.11 -20.91 15.99
CA LEU A 304 -13.57 -20.40 14.68
C LEU A 304 -12.47 -19.80 13.78
N GLY A 305 -11.33 -20.47 13.66
CA GLY A 305 -10.20 -20.07 12.81
C GLY A 305 -10.42 -20.17 11.28
N ILE A 306 -11.61 -19.89 10.74
CA ILE A 306 -11.87 -19.93 9.28
C ILE A 306 -12.55 -18.66 8.73
N LEU A 307 -13.02 -17.71 9.56
CA LEU A 307 -13.91 -16.65 9.06
C LEU A 307 -13.24 -15.36 8.55
N ALA A 308 -11.91 -15.21 8.64
CA ALA A 308 -11.23 -13.97 8.24
C ALA A 308 -11.19 -13.71 6.72
N TYR A 309 -11.45 -14.71 5.87
CA TYR A 309 -11.43 -14.54 4.40
C TYR A 309 -12.81 -14.20 3.78
N SER A 310 -13.86 -14.07 4.60
CA SER A 310 -15.24 -13.91 4.11
C SER A 310 -15.76 -12.47 4.09
N ILE A 311 -15.06 -11.52 4.70
CA ILE A 311 -15.60 -10.16 4.90
C ILE A 311 -15.64 -9.35 3.59
N LEU A 312 -14.71 -9.58 2.65
CA LEU A 312 -14.79 -8.97 1.31
C LEU A 312 -15.84 -9.63 0.39
N GLY A 313 -16.20 -10.90 0.63
CA GLY A 313 -17.23 -11.60 -0.16
C GLY A 313 -18.68 -11.35 0.31
N ALA A 314 -18.89 -10.87 1.53
CA ALA A 314 -20.24 -10.68 2.09
C ALA A 314 -20.88 -9.34 1.67
N VAL A 315 -20.07 -8.33 1.35
CA VAL A 315 -20.55 -7.00 0.95
C VAL A 315 -21.10 -7.00 -0.49
N SER A 316 -20.52 -7.81 -1.38
CA SER A 316 -20.99 -7.99 -2.76
C SER A 316 -22.29 -8.81 -2.87
N LEU A 317 -22.54 -9.75 -1.94
CA LEU A 317 -23.76 -10.57 -1.93
C LEU A 317 -25.02 -9.83 -1.43
N LEU A 318 -24.88 -8.78 -0.62
CA LEU A 318 -26.02 -8.01 -0.10
C LEU A 318 -26.57 -7.00 -1.11
N LYS A 319 -25.75 -6.46 -2.03
CA LYS A 319 -26.23 -5.58 -3.11
C LYS A 319 -27.05 -6.35 -4.17
N ARG A 320 -26.73 -7.62 -4.43
CA ARG A 320 -27.41 -8.42 -5.46
C ARG A 320 -28.83 -8.87 -5.09
N LYS A 321 -29.23 -8.74 -3.81
CA LYS A 321 -30.56 -9.13 -3.32
C LYS A 321 -31.60 -8.01 -3.31
N ILE A 322 -31.21 -6.76 -3.61
CA ILE A 322 -32.11 -5.59 -3.55
C ILE A 322 -32.61 -5.18 -4.95
N THR A 323 -32.05 -5.74 -6.04
CA THR A 323 -32.44 -5.43 -7.42
C THR A 323 -32.97 -6.62 -8.22
N ASN A 324 -33.77 -7.50 -7.60
CA ASN A 324 -34.64 -8.44 -8.29
C ASN A 324 -36.04 -8.43 -7.67
#